data_AF-A0A2P4S7R4-F1
#
_entry.id   AF-A0A2P4S7R4-F1
#
_cell.length_a   1.000
_cell.length_b   1.000
_cell.length_c   1.000
_cell.angle_alpha   90.00
_cell.angle_beta   90.00
_cell.angle_gamma   90.00
#
_symmetry.space_group_name_H-M   'P 1'
#
loop_
_entity.id
_entity.type
_entity.pdbx_description
1 polymer ?
#
loop_
_entity_poly.entity_id
_entity_poly.type
_entity_poly.pdbx_seq_one_letter_code
_entity_poly.pdbx_strand_id
1 'polypeptide(L)'
;MAAAYHAGLTAAERRRVQSAFMRGRLRVVVATVAFGMGLDKADVRAVLHYNMPRNFESYVQEIGRAGRDGEPAWCHLFLDPE
;
A
#
# COMPACT_ATOMS: atom_id res chain seq x y z
N MET A 1 -2.98 14.40 2.93
CA MET A 1 -2.34 14.43 1.60
C MET A 1 -2.10 12.99 1.14
N ALA A 2 -2.58 12.65 -0.05
CA ALA A 2 -2.51 11.32 -0.66
C ALA A 2 -1.92 11.42 -2.08
N ALA A 3 -1.35 10.35 -2.60
CA ALA A 3 -0.86 10.29 -3.99
C ALA A 3 -1.05 8.91 -4.60
N ALA A 4 -1.22 8.87 -5.92
CA ALA A 4 -1.31 7.63 -6.69
C ALA A 4 0.07 6.99 -6.92
N TYR A 5 0.11 5.66 -7.03
CA TYR A 5 1.28 4.89 -7.43
C TYR A 5 0.88 3.73 -8.35
N HIS A 6 1.27 3.78 -9.62
CA HIS A 6 0.98 2.72 -10.59
C HIS A 6 2.02 2.71 -11.72
N ALA A 7 1.97 1.67 -12.56
CA ALA A 7 2.95 1.45 -13.64
C ALA A 7 2.97 2.58 -14.69
N GLY A 8 1.85 3.27 -14.90
CA GLY A 8 1.74 4.40 -15.82
C GLY A 8 2.47 5.70 -15.39
N LEU A 9 2.95 5.80 -14.15
CA LEU A 9 3.77 6.93 -13.72
C LEU A 9 5.21 6.80 -14.22
N THR A 10 5.89 7.92 -14.45
CA THR A 10 7.33 7.91 -14.74
C THR A 10 8.12 7.35 -13.56
N ALA A 11 9.34 6.84 -13.82
CA ALA A 11 10.22 6.36 -12.76
C ALA A 11 10.54 7.46 -11.72
N ALA A 12 10.64 8.72 -12.16
CA ALA A 12 10.88 9.85 -11.28
C ALA A 12 9.71 10.12 -10.33
N GLU A 13 8.48 10.07 -10.84
CA GLU A 13 7.26 10.23 -10.04
C GLU A 13 7.09 9.10 -9.02
N ARG A 14 7.29 7.85 -9.44
CA ARG A 14 7.26 6.69 -8.54
C ARG A 14 8.26 6.85 -7.39
N ARG A 15 9.51 7.23 -7.69
CA ARG A 15 10.54 7.51 -6.67
C ARG A 15 10.13 8.64 -5.73
N ARG A 16 9.53 9.71 -6.26
CA ARG A 16 9.07 10.87 -5.48
C ARG A 16 7.98 10.46 -4.49
N VAL A 17 6.96 9.74 -4.96
CA VAL A 17 5.83 9.27 -4.14
C VAL A 17 6.31 8.31 -3.07
N GLN A 18 7.08 7.28 -3.44
CA GLN A 18 7.66 6.32 -2.50
C GLN A 18 8.49 7.03 -1.44
N SER A 19 9.42 7.91 -1.84
CA SER A 19 10.27 8.64 -0.89
C SER A 19 9.50 9.57 0.03
N ALA A 20 8.41 10.18 -0.44
CA ALA A 20 7.54 11.01 0.41
C ALA A 20 6.78 10.16 1.44
N PHE A 21 6.30 8.99 1.06
CA PHE A 21 5.62 8.05 1.95
C PHE A 21 6.57 7.45 3.00
N MET A 22 7.76 7.00 2.59
CA MET A 22 8.79 6.47 3.50
C MET A 22 9.15 7.48 4.60
N ARG A 23 9.27 8.77 4.24
CA ARG A 23 9.61 9.88 5.16
C ARG A 23 8.42 10.45 5.94
N GLY A 24 7.23 9.85 5.83
CA GLY A 24 6.02 10.32 6.53
C GLY A 24 5.45 11.64 6.01
N ARG A 25 5.98 12.21 4.92
CA ARG A 25 5.44 13.42 4.28
C ARG A 25 4.14 13.16 3.53
N LEU A 26 3.93 11.92 3.12
CA LEU A 26 2.69 11.43 2.53
C LEU A 26 2.04 10.44 3.50
N ARG A 27 0.77 10.66 3.85
CA ARG A 27 0.05 9.81 4.80
C ARG A 27 -0.59 8.59 4.13
N VAL A 28 -0.95 8.70 2.85
CA VAL A 28 -1.68 7.68 2.10
C VAL A 28 -1.08 7.54 0.71
N VAL A 29 -0.83 6.31 0.29
CA VAL A 29 -0.54 5.96 -1.11
C VAL A 29 -1.69 5.12 -1.62
N VAL A 30 -2.27 5.52 -2.75
CA VAL A 30 -3.27 4.74 -3.47
C VAL A 30 -2.55 4.02 -4.60
N ALA A 31 -2.49 2.69 -4.53
CA ALA A 31 -1.65 1.90 -5.41
C ALA A 31 -2.38 0.73 -6.07
N THR A 32 -1.90 0.35 -7.25
CA THR A 32 -2.13 -1.00 -7.77
C THR A 32 -1.07 -1.96 -7.24
N VAL A 33 -1.19 -3.26 -7.53
CA VAL A 33 -0.25 -4.33 -7.11
C VAL A 33 1.22 -3.97 -7.36
N ALA A 34 1.50 -3.08 -8.32
CA ALA A 34 2.83 -2.56 -8.66
C ALA A 34 3.60 -1.88 -7.51
N PHE A 35 2.95 -1.48 -6.41
CA PHE A 35 3.63 -0.87 -5.26
C PHE A 35 4.31 -1.90 -4.34
N GLY A 36 4.10 -3.20 -4.58
CA GLY A 36 4.52 -4.25 -3.66
C GLY A 36 6.03 -4.56 -3.62
N MET A 37 6.77 -4.34 -4.69
CA MET A 37 8.20 -4.66 -4.72
C MET A 37 9.01 -3.55 -4.04
N GLY A 38 9.48 -3.79 -2.80
CA GLY A 38 10.45 -2.93 -2.12
C GLY A 38 9.89 -1.87 -1.17
N LEU A 39 8.60 -1.92 -0.82
CA LEU A 39 8.08 -1.12 0.29
C LEU A 39 8.42 -1.79 1.63
N ASP A 40 9.44 -1.27 2.31
CA ASP A 40 9.86 -1.72 3.64
C ASP A 40 9.74 -0.59 4.68
N LYS A 41 8.50 -0.17 4.92
CA LYS A 41 8.15 0.81 5.96
C LYS A 41 7.57 0.06 7.15
N ALA A 42 8.22 0.12 8.31
CA ALA A 42 7.81 -0.64 9.49
C ALA A 42 6.45 -0.18 10.05
N ASP A 43 6.17 1.12 9.95
CA ASP A 43 5.08 1.81 10.63
C ASP A 43 3.84 2.06 9.74
N VAL A 44 3.52 1.12 8.84
CA VAL A 44 2.27 1.19 8.08
C VAL A 44 1.10 0.80 8.98
N ARG A 45 0.20 1.75 9.25
CA ARG A 45 -0.93 1.57 10.19
C ARG A 45 -2.18 0.98 9.57
N ALA A 46 -2.33 1.06 8.24
CA ALA A 46 -3.48 0.47 7.57
C ALA A 46 -3.15 0.04 6.13
N VAL A 47 -3.78 -1.06 5.71
CA VAL A 47 -3.89 -1.48 4.31
C VAL A 47 -5.38 -1.58 3.99
N LEU A 48 -5.80 -0.90 2.93
CA LEU A 48 -7.19 -0.89 2.48
C LEU A 48 -7.26 -1.44 1.06
N HIS A 49 -7.98 -2.54 0.90
CA HIS A 49 -8.28 -3.15 -0.38
C HIS A 49 -9.62 -2.66 -0.87
N TYR A 50 -9.61 -1.79 -1.88
CA TYR A 50 -10.83 -1.30 -2.52
C TYR A 50 -11.49 -2.36 -3.42
N ASN A 51 -10.68 -3.26 -3.98
CA ASN A 51 -11.14 -4.42 -4.75
C ASN A 51 -10.53 -5.68 -4.14
N MET A 52 -11.24 -6.80 -4.27
CA MET A 52 -10.73 -8.11 -3.86
C MET A 52 -9.43 -8.44 -4.60
N PRO A 53 -8.35 -8.82 -3.89
CA PRO A 53 -7.15 -9.36 -4.51
C PRO A 53 -7.46 -10.60 -5.34
N ARG A 54 -6.60 -10.89 -6.32
CA ARG A 54 -6.80 -12.00 -7.27
C ARG A 54 -6.94 -13.36 -6.57
N ASN A 55 -6.25 -13.55 -5.45
CA ASN A 55 -6.30 -14.76 -4.65
C ASN A 55 -5.91 -14.44 -3.20
N PHE A 56 -6.09 -15.43 -2.33
CA PHE A 56 -5.81 -15.33 -0.91
C PHE A 56 -4.33 -15.06 -0.62
N GLU A 57 -3.42 -15.67 -1.38
CA GLU A 57 -1.98 -15.48 -1.22
C GLU A 57 -1.56 -14.02 -1.48
N SER A 58 -2.15 -13.40 -2.51
CA SER A 58 -1.94 -11.98 -2.81
C SER A 58 -2.45 -11.11 -1.67
N TYR A 59 -3.64 -11.41 -1.14
CA TYR A 59 -4.18 -10.70 0.01
C TYR A 59 -3.22 -10.78 1.21
N VAL A 60 -2.78 -11.97 1.60
CA VAL A 60 -1.85 -12.20 2.71
C VAL A 60 -0.54 -11.44 2.51
N GLN A 61 0.03 -11.50 1.30
CA GLN A 61 1.27 -10.78 0.98
C GLN A 61 1.11 -9.26 1.07
N GLU A 62 -0.02 -8.74 0.61
CA GLU A 62 -0.31 -7.31 0.58
C GLU A 62 -0.58 -6.76 1.99
N ILE A 63 -1.38 -7.45 2.81
CA ILE A 63 -1.65 -7.02 4.19
C ILE A 63 -0.44 -7.17 5.11
N GLY A 64 0.50 -8.09 4.81
CA GLY A 64 1.74 -8.29 5.57
C GLY A 64 2.73 -7.11 5.54
N ARG A 65 2.32 -5.97 4.97
CA ARG A 65 3.02 -4.68 5.01
C ARG A 65 2.61 -3.85 6.21
N ALA A 66 1.42 -4.07 6.74
CA ALA A 66 0.91 -3.36 7.92
C ALA A 66 1.60 -3.88 9.20
N GLY A 67 1.82 -3.00 10.19
CA GLY A 67 2.19 -3.42 11.53
C GLY A 67 3.56 -4.11 11.67
N ARG A 68 4.52 -3.83 10.79
CA ARG A 68 5.85 -4.48 10.81
C ARG A 68 6.72 -4.07 12.00
N ASP A 69 6.40 -2.97 12.65
CA ASP A 69 6.96 -2.53 13.93
C ASP A 69 6.36 -3.26 15.15
N GLY A 70 5.37 -4.13 14.97
CA GLY A 70 4.69 -4.86 16.04
C GLY A 70 3.52 -4.10 16.69
N GLU A 71 3.29 -2.84 16.29
CA GLU A 71 2.17 -2.04 16.78
C GLU A 71 0.87 -2.36 16.04
N PRO A 72 -0.31 -2.17 16.67
CA PRO A 72 -1.60 -2.42 16.04
C PRO A 72 -1.74 -1.76 14.67
N ALA A 73 -2.30 -2.51 13.71
CA ALA A 73 -2.57 -2.05 12.36
C ALA A 73 -3.86 -2.69 11.82
N TRP A 74 -4.47 -2.02 10.84
CA TRP A 74 -5.78 -2.37 10.31
C TRP A 74 -5.71 -2.84 8.86
N CYS A 75 -6.37 -3.95 8.57
CA CYS A 75 -6.46 -4.50 7.22
C CYS A 75 -7.93 -4.61 6.85
N HIS A 76 -8.41 -3.74 5.96
CA HIS A 76 -9.81 -3.70 5.54
C HIS A 76 -9.92 -4.09 4.07
N LEU A 77 -10.82 -5.03 3.79
CA LEU A 77 -11.26 -5.35 2.43
C LEU A 77 -12.69 -4.85 2.26
N PHE A 78 -12.90 -3.98 1.28
CA PHE A 78 -14.23 -3.62 0.83
C PHE A 78 -14.73 -4.69 -0.15
N LEU A 79 -15.88 -5.26 0.17
CA LEU A 79 -16.56 -6.22 -0.67
C LEU A 79 -17.73 -5.50 -1.32
N ASP A 80 -17.74 -5.48 -2.64
CA ASP A 80 -18.94 -5.17 -3.41
C ASP A 80 -19.59 -6.51 -3.77
N PRO A 81 -20.79 -6.82 -3.25
CA PRO A 81 -21.49 -8.06 -3.55
C PRO A 81 -22.18 -8.07 -4.92
N GLU A 82 -22.20 -6.94 -5.64
CA GLU A 82 -22.81 -6.78 -6.97
C GLU A 82 -21.84 -7.04 -8.14
#